data_AF-A0AB72Z987-F1
#
_entry.id   AF-A0AB72Z987-F1
#
_cell.length_a   1.000
_cell.length_b   1.000
_cell.length_c   1.000
_cell.angle_alpha   90.00
_cell.angle_beta   90.00
_cell.angle_gamma   90.00
#
_symmetry.space_group_name_H-M   'P 1'
#
loop_
_entity.id
_entity.type
_entity.pdbx_description
1 polymer ?
#
loop_
_entity_poly.entity_id
_entity_poly.type
_entity_poly.pdbx_seq_one_letter_code
_entity_poly.pdbx_strand_id
1 'polypeptide(L)'
;MSEIVINPDELELVTTTLQQLMESIINTALPSLNAVKNSAFYIEGEAKEEVERILSKSMIEVNGSDMMQMGADFAGKVQMLATYYNLINEYCIDAMITFKDTDEKIAKLWEKTCEEALG
;
A
#
# COMPACT_ATOMS: atom_id res chain seq x y z
N MET A 1 19.59 15.27 6.82
CA MET A 1 18.95 14.15 6.10
C MET A 1 20.05 13.39 5.39
N SER A 2 20.17 12.08 5.63
CA SER A 2 20.99 11.22 4.78
C SER A 2 20.27 11.03 3.45
N GLU A 3 20.97 11.23 2.34
CA GLU A 3 20.44 10.93 1.02
C GLU A 3 20.19 9.42 0.92
N ILE A 4 18.94 9.03 0.71
CA ILE A 4 18.58 7.63 0.46
C ILE A 4 18.75 7.42 -1.04
N VAL A 5 19.73 6.60 -1.42
CA VAL A 5 19.95 6.17 -2.80
C VAL A 5 19.32 4.79 -2.95
N ILE A 6 18.26 4.69 -3.74
CA ILE A 6 17.59 3.44 -4.12
C ILE A 6 17.73 3.30 -5.64
N ASN A 7 18.09 2.10 -6.09
CA ASN A 7 18.14 1.79 -7.52
C ASN A 7 16.80 1.23 -8.04
N PRO A 8 16.58 1.16 -9.37
CA PRO A 8 15.32 0.69 -9.94
C PRO A 8 14.92 -0.73 -9.54
N ASP A 9 15.87 -1.67 -9.44
CA ASP A 9 15.62 -3.07 -9.08
C ASP A 9 15.15 -3.20 -7.61
N GLU A 10 15.77 -2.42 -6.71
CA GLU A 10 15.36 -2.30 -5.32
C GLU A 10 13.95 -1.72 -5.20
N LEU A 11 13.62 -0.75 -6.05
CA LEU A 11 12.30 -0.13 -6.09
C LEU A 11 11.22 -1.11 -6.59
N GLU A 12 11.55 -1.94 -7.59
CA GLU A 12 10.68 -3.01 -8.11
C GLU A 12 10.42 -4.10 -7.05
N LEU A 13 11.44 -4.43 -6.24
CA LEU A 13 11.27 -5.33 -5.10
C LEU A 13 10.32 -4.74 -4.05
N VAL A 14 10.44 -3.44 -3.77
CA VAL A 14 9.58 -2.72 -2.82
C VAL A 14 8.13 -2.72 -3.30
N THR A 15 7.87 -2.39 -4.57
CA THR A 15 6.50 -2.41 -5.13
C THR A 15 5.88 -3.81 -5.10
N THR A 16 6.64 -4.83 -5.47
CA THR A 16 6.20 -6.23 -5.41
C THR A 16 5.84 -6.64 -3.98
N THR A 17 6.67 -6.28 -3.00
CA THR A 17 6.44 -6.60 -1.59
C THR A 17 5.21 -5.89 -1.06
N LEU A 18 5.01 -4.61 -1.42
CA LEU A 18 3.83 -3.84 -1.04
C LEU A 18 2.54 -4.45 -1.60
N GLN A 19 2.56 -4.89 -2.86
CA GLN A 19 1.42 -5.58 -3.47
C GLN A 19 1.06 -6.88 -2.74
N GLN A 20 2.06 -7.73 -2.46
CA GLN A 20 1.84 -8.98 -1.70
C GLN A 20 1.27 -8.71 -0.30
N LEU A 21 1.75 -7.68 0.38
CA LEU A 21 1.24 -7.28 1.70
C LEU A 21 -0.22 -6.80 1.61
N MET A 22 -0.56 -6.00 0.59
CA MET A 22 -1.96 -5.60 0.38
C MET A 22 -2.87 -6.78 0.08
N GLU A 23 -2.45 -7.70 -0.80
CA GLU A 23 -3.21 -8.90 -1.12
C GLU A 23 -3.44 -9.77 0.12
N SER A 24 -2.42 -9.91 0.97
CA SER A 24 -2.56 -10.64 2.24
C SER A 24 -3.58 -10.00 3.18
N ILE A 25 -3.57 -8.67 3.30
CA ILE A 25 -4.53 -7.94 4.14
C ILE A 25 -5.96 -8.11 3.61
N ILE A 26 -6.16 -7.92 2.31
CA ILE A 26 -7.47 -7.94 1.66
C ILE A 26 -8.05 -9.36 1.62
N ASN A 27 -7.24 -10.36 1.26
CA ASN A 27 -7.73 -11.70 0.97
C ASN A 27 -7.65 -12.66 2.17
N THR A 28 -6.86 -12.33 3.20
CA THR A 28 -6.69 -13.21 4.36
C THR A 28 -7.13 -12.52 5.65
N ALA A 29 -6.45 -11.44 6.05
CA ALA A 29 -6.66 -10.86 7.37
C ALA A 29 -8.09 -10.31 7.56
N LEU A 30 -8.62 -9.57 6.59
CA LEU A 30 -9.99 -9.03 6.65
C LEU A 30 -11.08 -10.11 6.63
N PRO A 31 -11.06 -11.10 5.71
CA PRO A 31 -11.99 -12.21 5.72
C PRO A 31 -11.94 -13.05 7.01
N SER A 32 -10.75 -13.36 7.52
CA SER A 32 -10.60 -14.09 8.78
C SER A 32 -11.19 -13.31 9.96
N LEU A 33 -10.99 -11.99 10.00
CA LEU A 33 -11.59 -11.13 11.01
C LEU A 33 -13.13 -11.15 10.94
N ASN A 34 -13.70 -11.12 9.73
CA ASN A 34 -15.14 -11.24 9.53
C ASN A 34 -15.67 -12.63 9.93
N ALA A 35 -14.92 -13.70 9.63
CA ALA A 35 -15.29 -15.05 10.05
C ALA A 35 -15.31 -15.19 11.58
N VAL A 36 -14.36 -14.54 12.26
CA VAL A 36 -14.30 -14.48 13.73
C VAL A 36 -15.52 -13.78 14.31
N LYS A 37 -15.94 -12.62 13.75
CA LYS A 37 -17.17 -11.92 14.14
C LYS A 37 -18.43 -12.80 14.04
N ASN A 38 -18.45 -13.71 13.07
CA ASN A 38 -19.59 -14.58 12.79
C ASN A 38 -19.50 -15.95 13.47
N SER A 39 -18.51 -16.17 14.34
CA SER A 39 -18.32 -17.46 15.01
C SER A 39 -19.20 -17.60 16.26
N ALA A 40 -19.65 -18.82 16.57
CA ALA A 40 -20.50 -19.09 17.74
C ALA A 40 -19.83 -18.69 19.08
N PHE A 41 -18.51 -18.85 19.18
CA PHE A 41 -17.72 -18.41 20.34
C PHE A 41 -17.84 -16.89 20.60
N TYR A 42 -18.01 -16.10 19.55
CA TYR A 42 -18.17 -14.65 19.61
C TYR A 42 -19.63 -14.22 19.76
N ILE A 43 -20.57 -14.93 19.14
CA ILE A 43 -22.00 -14.58 19.14
C ILE A 43 -22.66 -14.91 20.49
N GLU A 44 -22.23 -15.97 21.15
CA GLU A 44 -22.85 -16.53 22.37
C GLU A 44 -21.92 -16.57 23.60
N GLY A 45 -20.63 -16.19 23.46
CA GLY A 45 -19.62 -16.32 24.52
C GLY A 45 -19.30 -15.04 25.31
N GLU A 46 -18.56 -15.20 26.41
CA GLU A 46 -18.20 -14.15 27.38
C GLU A 46 -17.35 -13.00 26.80
N ALA A 47 -16.71 -13.20 25.64
CA ALA A 47 -15.85 -12.20 25.00
C ALA A 47 -16.60 -11.27 24.02
N LYS A 48 -17.91 -11.46 23.84
CA LYS A 48 -18.72 -10.72 22.87
C LYS A 48 -18.59 -9.20 23.01
N GLU A 49 -18.79 -8.67 24.21
CA GLU A 49 -18.74 -7.22 24.47
C GLU A 49 -17.35 -6.63 24.22
N GLU A 50 -16.31 -7.37 24.57
CA GLU A 50 -14.92 -6.93 24.41
C GLU A 50 -14.51 -6.89 22.94
N VAL A 51 -14.99 -7.86 22.15
CA VAL A 51 -14.75 -7.91 20.71
C VAL A 51 -15.60 -6.87 20.01
N GLU A 52 -16.87 -6.76 20.36
CA GLU A 52 -17.71 -5.68 19.88
C GLU A 52 -17.04 -4.35 20.21
N ARG A 53 -16.47 -4.11 21.40
CA ARG A 53 -15.72 -2.88 21.65
C ARG A 53 -14.54 -2.63 20.68
N ILE A 54 -13.82 -3.69 20.29
CA ILE A 54 -12.69 -3.60 19.35
C ILE A 54 -13.16 -3.45 17.89
N LEU A 55 -14.34 -4.00 17.55
CA LEU A 55 -14.81 -4.20 16.19
C LEU A 55 -16.14 -3.49 15.83
N SER A 56 -16.85 -2.92 16.82
CA SER A 56 -18.19 -2.34 16.70
C SER A 56 -18.10 -0.86 16.43
N LYS A 57 -18.10 -0.55 15.13
CA LYS A 57 -18.86 0.54 14.53
C LYS A 57 -18.85 0.53 13.00
N SER A 58 -18.53 -0.60 12.38
CA SER A 58 -18.30 -0.65 10.94
C SER A 58 -19.45 -1.37 10.23
N MET A 59 -20.54 -0.64 9.96
CA MET A 59 -21.34 -0.92 8.75
C MET A 59 -20.63 -0.19 7.62
N ILE A 60 -19.91 -0.94 6.79
CA ILE A 60 -19.18 -0.40 5.65
C ILE A 60 -20.22 -0.05 4.57
N GLU A 61 -20.76 1.17 4.60
CA GLU A 61 -21.30 1.80 3.40
C GLU A 61 -20.18 2.67 2.82
N VAL A 62 -19.66 2.23 1.67
CA VAL A 62 -18.60 2.92 0.94
C VAL A 62 -19.21 4.18 0.31
N ASN A 63 -19.20 5.30 1.05
CA ASN A 63 -19.36 6.63 0.48
C ASN A 63 -18.24 7.53 1.01
N GLY A 64 -17.56 8.20 0.09
CA GLY A 64 -16.30 8.91 0.30
C GLY A 64 -16.38 10.20 1.13
N SER A 65 -17.37 10.37 2.01
CA SER A 65 -17.60 11.62 2.73
C SER A 65 -17.03 11.69 4.16
N ASP A 66 -16.56 10.59 4.77
CA ASP A 66 -16.10 10.63 6.18
C ASP A 66 -14.68 10.11 6.40
N MET A 67 -13.68 10.89 5.95
CA MET A 67 -12.27 10.67 6.31
C MET A 67 -12.01 10.74 7.83
N MET A 68 -12.83 11.48 8.61
CA MET A 68 -12.64 11.58 10.07
C MET A 68 -13.06 10.31 10.83
N GLN A 69 -13.97 9.49 10.29
CA GLN A 69 -14.33 8.21 10.91
C GLN A 69 -13.35 7.07 10.59
N MET A 70 -12.58 7.18 9.49
CA MET A 70 -11.55 6.20 9.14
C MET A 70 -10.45 6.01 10.20
N GLY A 71 -10.22 6.98 11.10
CA GLY A 71 -9.16 6.89 12.10
C GLY A 71 -9.57 6.22 13.44
N ALA A 72 -10.86 6.06 13.71
CA ALA A 72 -11.35 5.77 15.06
C ALA A 72 -11.48 4.28 15.38
N ASP A 73 -11.76 3.43 14.40
CA ASP A 73 -11.99 2.00 14.58
C ASP A 73 -10.99 1.11 13.83
N PHE A 74 -10.97 -0.19 14.16
CA PHE A 74 -10.02 -1.14 13.58
C PHE A 74 -10.17 -1.26 12.05
N ALA A 75 -11.41 -1.26 11.54
CA ALA A 75 -11.67 -1.37 10.11
C ALA A 75 -11.14 -0.16 9.34
N GLY A 76 -11.40 1.05 9.84
CA GLY A 76 -10.88 2.29 9.28
C GLY A 76 -9.34 2.33 9.28
N LYS A 77 -8.69 1.84 10.35
CA LYS A 77 -7.22 1.73 10.40
C LYS A 77 -6.65 0.76 9.36
N VAL A 78 -7.31 -0.38 9.13
CA VAL A 78 -6.93 -1.32 8.07
C VAL A 78 -7.13 -0.69 6.69
N GLN A 79 -8.20 0.08 6.50
CA GLN A 79 -8.44 0.80 5.26
C GLN A 79 -7.40 1.91 5.02
N MET A 80 -7.04 2.68 6.05
CA MET A 80 -5.95 3.66 5.98
C MET A 80 -4.62 3.01 5.62
N LEU A 81 -4.32 1.84 6.20
CA LEU A 81 -3.10 1.09 5.88
C LEU A 81 -3.07 0.69 4.40
N ALA A 82 -4.18 0.18 3.86
CA ALA A 82 -4.30 -0.14 2.44
C ALA A 82 -4.14 1.10 1.55
N THR A 83 -4.74 2.24 1.92
CA THR A 83 -4.56 3.51 1.22
C THR A 83 -3.11 3.97 1.21
N TYR A 84 -2.40 3.89 2.34
CA TYR A 84 -0.99 4.26 2.40
C TYR A 84 -0.09 3.34 1.57
N TYR A 85 -0.35 2.03 1.56
CA TYR A 85 0.41 1.12 0.70
C TYR A 85 0.20 1.42 -0.79
N ASN A 86 -1.03 1.75 -1.20
CA ASN A 86 -1.28 2.20 -2.57
C ASN A 86 -0.51 3.48 -2.91
N LEU A 87 -0.54 4.48 -2.02
CA LEU A 87 0.16 5.76 -2.25
C LEU A 87 1.68 5.58 -2.36
N ILE A 88 2.27 4.74 -1.50
CA ILE A 88 3.71 4.43 -1.59
C ILE A 88 4.01 3.72 -2.92
N ASN A 89 3.15 2.79 -3.33
CA ASN A 89 3.31 2.06 -4.58
C ASN A 89 3.25 2.99 -5.80
N GLU A 90 2.35 3.98 -5.81
CA GLU A 90 2.29 5.03 -6.85
C GLU A 90 3.60 5.82 -6.93
N TYR A 91 4.13 6.26 -5.77
CA TYR A 91 5.41 6.97 -5.75
C TYR A 91 6.59 6.13 -6.25
N CYS A 92 6.59 4.84 -5.96
CA CYS A 92 7.59 3.94 -6.50
C CYS A 92 7.46 3.81 -8.03
N ILE A 93 6.24 3.66 -8.57
CA ILE A 93 6.03 3.58 -10.02
C ILE A 93 6.51 4.86 -10.72
N ASP A 94 6.17 6.03 -10.19
CA ASP A 94 6.59 7.32 -10.75
C ASP A 94 8.12 7.49 -10.74
N ALA A 95 8.78 7.06 -9.66
CA ALA A 95 10.23 7.07 -9.58
C ALA A 95 10.88 6.10 -10.58
N MET A 96 10.34 4.90 -10.77
CA MET A 96 10.79 3.95 -11.80
C MET A 96 10.69 4.52 -13.22
N ILE A 97 9.58 5.19 -13.55
CA ILE A 97 9.40 5.88 -14.84
C ILE A 97 10.47 6.95 -15.01
N THR A 98 10.72 7.73 -13.96
CA THR A 98 11.72 8.81 -13.95
C THR A 98 13.14 8.28 -14.15
N PHE A 99 13.50 7.15 -13.52
CA PHE A 99 14.79 6.49 -13.74
C PHE A 99 14.98 6.11 -15.20
N LYS A 100 13.99 5.42 -15.79
CA LYS A 100 14.04 5.00 -17.19
C LYS A 100 14.18 6.17 -18.16
N ASP A 101 13.38 7.22 -17.97
CA ASP A 101 13.44 8.44 -18.78
C ASP A 101 14.79 9.15 -18.68
N THR A 102 15.41 9.10 -17.51
CA THR A 102 16.72 9.71 -17.26
C THR A 102 17.83 8.90 -17.94
N ASP A 103 17.80 7.57 -17.81
CA ASP A 103 18.76 6.68 -18.46
C ASP A 103 18.70 6.81 -19.99
N GLU A 104 17.50 6.86 -20.57
CA GLU A 104 17.33 7.06 -22.02
C GLU A 104 17.89 8.41 -22.49
N LYS A 105 17.71 9.49 -21.71
CA LYS A 105 18.26 10.81 -22.04
C LYS A 105 19.79 10.83 -21.95
N ILE A 106 20.36 10.20 -20.92
CA ILE A 106 21.80 10.08 -20.76
C ILE A 106 22.41 9.27 -21.90
N ALA A 107 21.79 8.14 -22.28
CA ALA A 107 22.23 7.32 -23.40
C ALA A 107 22.28 8.12 -24.72
N LYS A 108 21.22 8.88 -25.03
CA LYS A 108 21.16 9.75 -26.22
C LYS A 108 22.21 10.87 -26.19
N LEU A 109 22.45 11.47 -25.02
CA LEU A 109 23.51 12.47 -24.85
C LEU A 109 24.89 11.88 -25.08
N TRP A 110 25.12 10.64 -24.61
CA TRP A 110 26.37 9.93 -24.81
C TRP A 110 26.62 9.59 -26.29
N GLU A 111 25.61 9.06 -26.98
CA GLU A 111 25.66 8.78 -28.42
C GLU A 111 26.04 10.05 -29.20
N LYS A 112 25.34 11.15 -28.94
CA LYS A 112 25.62 12.45 -29.57
C LYS A 112 27.05 12.94 -29.28
N THR A 113 27.52 12.78 -28.04
CA THR A 113 28.89 13.17 -27.67
C THR A 113 29.94 12.34 -28.41
N CYS A 114 29.68 11.03 -28.60
CA CYS A 114 30.57 10.15 -29.35
C CYS A 114 30.60 10.52 -30.85
N GLU A 115 29.44 10.83 -31.44
CA GLU A 115 29.33 11.30 -32.81
C GLU A 115 30.10 12.60 -33.03
N GLU A 116 30.00 13.56 -32.11
CA GLU A 116 30.73 14.83 -32.16
C GLU A 116 32.24 14.66 -31.98
N ALA A 117 32.69 13.68 -31.17
CA ALA A 117 34.11 13.42 -30.93
C ALA A 117 34.81 12.62 -32.04
N LEU A 118 34.04 11.88 -32.84
CA LEU A 118 34.52 11.09 -33.98
C LEU A 118 34.40 11.84 -35.33
N GLY A 119 33.85 13.05 -35.30
CA GLY A 119 33.78 14.00 -36.43
C GLY A 119 35.10 14.71 -36.71
#